data_AF-A0AAV3UP82-F1
#
_entry.id   AF-A0AAV3UP82-F1
#
_cell.length_a   1.000
_cell.length_b   1.000
_cell.length_c   1.000
_cell.angle_alpha   90.00
_cell.angle_beta   90.00
_cell.angle_gamma   90.00
#
_symmetry.space_group_name_H-M   'P 1'
#
loop_
_entity.id
_entity.type
_entity.pdbx_description
1 polymer ?
#
loop_
_entity_poly.entity_id
_entity_poly.type
_entity_poly.pdbx_seq_one_letter_code
_entity_poly.pdbx_strand_id
1 'polypeptide(L)' 'MVRGHDDTRVPENIATERNIELIDDLFAEHFVEHGPFSQRTEGQEAAKEDMDTFLDAFSDFEAIVEDVVAEGDTVAMWLQ' A
#
# COMPACT_ATOMS: atom_id res chain seq x y z
N MET A 1 14.74 13.89 -9.59
CA MET A 1 13.68 13.04 -9.03
C MET A 1 13.19 13.74 -7.77
N VAL A 2 12.02 14.37 -7.85
CA VAL A 2 11.43 15.09 -6.71
C VAL A 2 10.45 14.10 -6.08
N ARG A 3 10.66 13.77 -4.81
CA ARG A 3 9.79 12.87 -4.03
C ARG A 3 8.42 13.55 -3.92
N GLY A 4 7.40 13.02 -4.59
CA GLY A 4 6.02 13.44 -4.37
C GLY A 4 5.60 12.94 -2.99
N HIS A 5 5.12 13.84 -2.12
CA HIS A 5 4.73 13.46 -0.75
C HIS A 5 3.54 12.47 -0.74
N ASP A 6 2.79 12.39 -1.84
CA ASP A 6 1.66 11.48 -1.98
C ASP A 6 2.07 10.03 -2.32
N ASP A 7 3.26 9.81 -2.90
CA ASP A 7 3.65 8.50 -3.43
C ASP A 7 3.93 7.51 -2.30
N THR A 8 4.43 7.94 -1.14
CA THR A 8 4.87 7.05 -0.06
C THR A 8 3.79 6.64 0.94
N ARG A 9 2.56 7.14 0.78
CA ARG A 9 1.49 6.97 1.78
C ARG A 9 1.05 5.53 1.99
N VAL A 10 1.17 4.67 0.97
CA VAL A 10 0.82 3.25 1.11
C VAL A 10 1.78 2.52 2.07
N PRO A 11 3.10 2.50 1.84
CA PRO A 11 4.02 1.85 2.78
C PRO A 11 4.12 2.57 4.14
N GLU A 12 4.08 3.90 4.17
CA GLU A 12 4.31 4.66 5.40
C GLU A 12 3.03 4.81 6.24
N ASN A 13 1.95 5.38 5.69
CA ASN A 13 0.76 5.68 6.49
C ASN A 13 -0.21 4.49 6.59
N ILE A 14 -0.46 3.77 5.49
CA ILE A 14 -1.38 2.62 5.54
C ILE A 14 -0.70 1.45 6.26
N ALA A 15 0.47 1.01 5.79
CA ALA A 15 1.08 -0.21 6.30
C ALA A 15 1.84 0.00 7.62
N THR A 16 2.77 0.97 7.67
CA THR A 16 3.61 1.18 8.88
C THR A 16 2.83 1.83 10.02
N GLU A 17 2.07 2.91 9.77
CA GLU A 17 1.25 3.58 10.79
C GLU A 17 -0.11 2.89 11.03
N ARG A 18 -0.43 1.83 10.27
CA ARG A 18 -1.69 1.06 10.36
C ARG A 18 -2.95 1.90 10.16
N ASN A 19 -2.88 2.94 9.32
CA ASN A 19 -4.02 3.78 9.00
C ASN A 19 -4.82 3.22 7.81
N ILE A 20 -5.47 2.08 8.03
CA ILE A 20 -6.19 1.31 7.00
C ILE A 20 -7.34 2.12 6.36
N GLU A 21 -7.93 3.07 7.10
CA GLU A 21 -9.03 3.89 6.59
C GLU A 21 -8.62 4.80 5.42
N LEU A 22 -7.33 5.11 5.25
CA LEU A 22 -6.84 5.87 4.08
C LEU A 22 -7.09 5.14 2.76
N ILE A 23 -7.35 3.82 2.77
CA ILE A 23 -7.69 3.08 1.55
C ILE A 23 -8.94 3.67 0.87
N ASP A 24 -9.91 4.21 1.61
CA ASP A 24 -11.12 4.81 1.03
C ASP A 24 -10.83 6.05 0.18
N ASP A 25 -9.79 6.80 0.56
CA ASP A 25 -9.40 8.05 -0.08
C ASP A 25 -8.35 7.83 -1.18
N LEU A 26 -7.49 6.81 -1.02
CA LEU A 26 -6.31 6.61 -1.87
C LEU A 26 -6.53 5.61 -3.00
N PHE A 27 -7.39 4.61 -2.79
CA PHE A 27 -7.55 3.52 -3.75
C PHE A 27 -8.78 3.78 -4.62
N ALA A 28 -8.71 3.35 -5.89
CA ALA A 28 -9.90 3.38 -6.75
C ALA A 28 -10.96 2.38 -6.26
N GLU A 29 -12.24 2.68 -6.49
CA GLU A 29 -13.37 1.79 -6.13
C GLU A 29 -13.20 0.36 -6.66
N HIS A 30 -12.57 0.22 -7.83
CA HIS A 30 -12.31 -1.05 -8.52
C HIS A 30 -10.83 -1.45 -8.47
N PHE A 31 -10.12 -1.09 -7.39
CA PHE A 31 -8.73 -1.50 -7.15
C PHE A 31 -8.56 -3.03 -7.28
N VAL A 32 -7.42 -3.46 -7.81
CA VAL A 32 -7.05 -4.88 -7.92
C VAL A 32 -5.63 -5.04 -7.39
N GLU A 33 -5.46 -5.94 -6.43
CA GLU A 33 -4.15 -6.31 -5.90
C GLU A 33 -3.56 -7.45 -6.74
N HIS A 34 -2.27 -7.34 -7.10
CA HIS A 34 -1.55 -8.30 -7.94
C HIS A 34 -0.30 -8.90 -7.27
N GLY A 35 -0.07 -8.56 -6.00
CA GLY A 35 1.04 -9.05 -5.21
C GLY A 35 0.87 -10.51 -4.79
N PRO A 36 1.96 -11.13 -4.34
CA PRO A 36 2.01 -12.58 -4.08
C PRO A 36 1.23 -13.00 -2.84
N PHE A 37 0.81 -12.06 -1.99
CA PHE A 37 0.13 -12.33 -0.73
C PHE A 37 -1.40 -12.27 -0.85
N SER A 38 -1.95 -11.62 -1.88
CA SER A 38 -3.38 -11.66 -2.11
C SER A 38 -3.79 -12.95 -2.82
N GLN A 39 -4.98 -13.46 -2.47
CA GLN A 39 -5.57 -14.61 -3.16
C GLN A 39 -6.56 -14.18 -4.25
N ARG A 40 -7.20 -13.00 -4.10
CA ARG A 40 -8.05 -12.30 -5.09
C ARG A 40 -8.64 -11.02 -4.49
N THR A 41 -7.83 -9.99 -4.27
CA THR A 41 -8.28 -8.74 -3.65
C THR A 41 -8.81 -7.78 -4.72
N GLU A 42 -10.13 -7.59 -4.75
CA GLU A 42 -10.85 -6.70 -5.67
C GLU A 42 -11.71 -5.69 -4.88
N GLY A 43 -11.47 -4.40 -5.08
CA GLY A 43 -12.17 -3.30 -4.42
C GLY A 43 -11.57 -2.87 -3.08
N GLN A 44 -12.02 -1.72 -2.58
CA GLN A 44 -11.51 -1.08 -1.36
C GLN A 44 -11.76 -1.94 -0.10
N GLU A 45 -12.98 -2.49 0.07
CA GLU A 45 -13.31 -3.31 1.24
C GLU A 45 -12.41 -4.55 1.35
N ALA A 46 -12.24 -5.28 0.24
CA ALA A 46 -11.33 -6.43 0.21
C ALA A 46 -9.88 -6.01 0.49
N ALA A 47 -9.43 -4.86 -0.01
CA ALA A 47 -8.08 -4.37 0.25
C ALA A 47 -7.83 -4.04 1.72
N LYS A 48 -8.84 -3.50 2.43
CA LYS A 48 -8.76 -3.29 3.88
C LYS A 48 -8.63 -4.61 4.63
N GLU A 49 -9.46 -5.60 4.32
CA GLU A 49 -9.43 -6.92 4.96
C GLU A 49 -8.08 -7.64 4.74
N ASP A 50 -7.54 -7.56 3.52
CA ASP A 50 -6.27 -8.19 3.15
C ASP A 50 -5.08 -7.50 3.85
N MET A 51 -5.10 -6.16 3.92
CA MET A 51 -4.08 -5.39 4.65
C MET A 51 -4.14 -5.66 6.16
N ASP A 52 -5.33 -5.71 6.76
CA ASP A 52 -5.49 -6.04 8.19
C ASP A 52 -4.96 -7.45 8.48
N THR A 53 -5.34 -8.42 7.65
CA THR A 53 -4.84 -9.81 7.74
C THR A 53 -3.32 -9.88 7.65
N PHE A 54 -2.72 -9.15 6.70
CA PHE A 54 -1.26 -9.07 6.55
C PHE A 54 -0.60 -8.46 7.78
N LEU A 55 -1.10 -7.33 8.26
CA LEU A 55 -0.52 -6.60 9.40
C LEU A 55 -0.73 -7.32 10.74
N ASP A 56 -1.76 -8.17 10.85
CA ASP A 56 -1.95 -9.07 11.99
C ASP A 56 -0.95 -10.23 11.97
N ALA A 57 -0.66 -10.79 10.79
CA ALA A 57 0.35 -11.84 10.63
C ALA A 57 1.78 -11.32 10.89
N PHE A 58 2.04 -10.05 10.57
CA PHE A 58 3.32 -9.36 10.77
C PHE A 58 3.13 -8.16 11.70
N SER A 59 2.89 -8.43 12.98
CA SER A 59 2.56 -7.41 13.99
C SER A 59 3.62 -6.29 14.16
N ASP A 60 4.87 -6.58 13.81
CA ASP A 60 6.02 -5.66 13.88
C ASP A 60 6.45 -5.14 12.50
N PHE A 61 5.58 -5.26 11.49
CA PHE A 61 5.84 -4.74 10.15
C PHE A 61 6.12 -3.23 10.16
N GLU A 62 7.19 -2.84 9.50
CA GLU A 62 7.57 -1.47 9.18
C GLU A 62 8.15 -1.50 7.76
N ALA A 63 7.78 -0.51 6.94
CA ALA A 63 8.30 -0.35 5.59
C ALA A 63 9.04 0.97 5.45
N ILE A 64 10.32 0.90 5.09
CA ILE A 64 11.14 2.10 4.87
C ILE A 64 11.33 2.29 3.36
N VAL A 65 10.83 3.40 2.82
CA VAL A 65 10.98 3.72 1.39
C VAL A 65 12.42 4.17 1.11
N GLU A 66 13.19 3.35 0.40
CA GLU A 66 14.57 3.65 0.01
C GLU A 66 14.65 4.47 -1.27
N ASP A 67 13.86 4.08 -2.28
CA ASP A 67 13.84 4.71 -3.60
C ASP A 67 12.44 4.67 -4.20
N VAL A 68 12.16 5.64 -5.07
CA VAL A 68 10.88 5.81 -5.76
C VAL A 68 11.13 6.19 -7.21
N VAL A 69 10.67 5.36 -8.14
CA VAL A 69 10.72 5.64 -9.57
C VAL A 69 9.29 5.77 -10.10
N ALA A 70 8.96 6.93 -10.68
CA ALA A 70 7.67 7.20 -11.29
C ALA A 70 7.80 7.40 -12.80
N GLU A 71 6.98 6.70 -13.58
CA GLU A 71 6.87 6.84 -15.03
C GLU A 71 5.38 6.82 -15.43
N GLY A 72 4.89 7.94 -15.97
CA GLY A 72 3.46 8.11 -16.24
C GLY A 72 2.64 7.95 -14.96
N ASP A 73 1.70 7.00 -14.98
CA ASP A 73 0.81 6.68 -13.85
C ASP A 73 1.30 5.47 -13.04
N THR A 74 2.53 5.00 -13.28
CA THR A 74 3.12 3.85 -12.57
C THR A 74 4.21 4.32 -11.62
N VAL A 75 4.15 3.83 -10.37
CA VAL A 75 5.16 4.06 -9.35
C VAL A 75 5.73 2.72 -8.91
N ALA A 76 7.06 2.60 -8.91
CA ALA A 76 7.78 1.49 -8.31
C ALA A 76 8.56 2.00 -7.10
N MET A 77 8.54 1.23 -6.01
CA MET A 77 9.26 1.56 -4.79
C MET A 77 10.17 0.42 -4.39
N TRP A 78 11.32 0.79 -3.85
CA TRP A 78 12.18 -0.14 -3.14
C TRP A 78 11.97 0.07 -1.64
N LEU A 79 11.62 -1.01 -0.93
CA LEU A 79 11.32 -1.00 0.50
C LEU A 79 12.36 -1.83 1.26
N GLN A 80 12.71 -1.41 2.48
CA GLN A 80 13.38 -2.23 3.50
C GLN A 80 12.44 -2.58 4.64
#